data_AF-A0AB39PXI5-F1
#
_entry.id   AF-A0AB39PXI5-F1
#
_cell.length_a   1.000
_cell.length_b   1.000
_cell.length_c   1.000
_cell.angle_alpha   90.00
_cell.angle_beta   90.00
_cell.angle_gamma   90.00
#
_symmetry.space_group_name_H-M   'P 1'
#
loop_
_entity.id
_entity.type
_entity.pdbx_description
1 polymer ?
#
loop_
_entity_poly.entity_id
_entity_poly.type
_entity_poly.pdbx_seq_one_letter_code
_entity_poly.pdbx_strand_id
1 'polypeptide(L)'
;MTDDSGRCTITSIWPGHYVSRAAHVHMRVHTDVTLTDDSYTGGEIVHTGQLFFDPDINAEIQATSPYAGNTTRETPLEDGGSYDDGGASSGLLTLTALGDSVADGYKATLTVGVSTV
;
A
#
# COMPACT_ATOMS: atom_id res chain seq x y z
N MET A 1 12.63 -9.00 -0.06
CA MET A 1 13.01 -9.71 1.19
C MET A 1 13.05 -8.69 2.31
N THR A 2 12.68 -9.08 3.52
CA THR A 2 12.93 -8.28 4.72
C THR A 2 14.38 -8.43 5.17
N ASP A 3 14.90 -7.44 5.90
CA ASP A 3 16.17 -7.56 6.61
C ASP A 3 16.02 -8.31 7.96
N ASP A 4 17.12 -8.43 8.71
CA ASP A 4 17.19 -9.10 10.02
C ASP A 4 16.27 -8.44 11.08
N SER A 5 15.80 -7.22 10.85
CA SER A 5 14.84 -6.52 11.70
C SER A 5 13.38 -6.65 11.23
N GLY A 6 13.13 -7.45 10.19
CA GLY A 6 11.81 -7.62 9.58
C GLY A 6 11.38 -6.44 8.70
N ARG A 7 12.29 -5.53 8.34
CA ARG A 7 11.97 -4.35 7.53
C ARG A 7 12.13 -4.64 6.05
N CYS A 8 11.15 -4.22 5.25
CA CYS A 8 11.24 -4.15 3.79
C CYS A 8 10.98 -2.70 3.34
N THR A 9 11.74 -2.23 2.36
CA THR A 9 11.51 -0.92 1.73
C THR A 9 11.23 -1.12 0.24
N ILE A 10 10.15 -0.52 -0.24
CA ILE A 10 9.75 -0.54 -1.64
C ILE A 10 9.59 0.91 -2.07
N THR A 11 10.20 1.27 -3.20
CA THR A 11 9.95 2.55 -3.88
C THR A 11 8.97 2.29 -5.02
N SER A 12 7.88 3.05 -5.03
CA SER A 12 6.82 2.93 -6.03
C SER A 12 6.22 4.30 -6.33
N ILE A 13 5.39 4.35 -7.36
CA ILE A 13 4.47 5.47 -7.61
C ILE A 13 3.25 5.37 -6.69
N TRP A 14 2.51 6.48 -6.55
CA TRP A 14 1.16 6.46 -5.97
C TRP A 14 0.23 5.66 -6.89
N PRO A 15 -0.65 4.79 -6.35
CA PRO A 15 -1.53 3.97 -7.18
C PRO A 15 -2.60 4.83 -7.88
N GLY A 16 -2.96 4.46 -9.11
CA GLY A 16 -4.18 4.94 -9.73
C GLY A 16 -5.43 4.31 -9.09
N HIS A 17 -6.60 4.74 -9.53
CA HIS A 17 -7.89 4.24 -9.05
C HIS A 17 -8.74 3.61 -10.17
N TYR A 18 -9.66 2.75 -9.77
CA TYR A 18 -10.70 2.16 -10.61
C TYR A 18 -12.01 2.08 -9.82
N VAL A 19 -13.14 1.86 -10.49
CA VAL A 19 -14.45 1.83 -9.82
C VAL A 19 -14.54 0.72 -8.77
N SER A 20 -15.41 0.90 -7.77
CA SER A 20 -15.74 -0.03 -6.68
C SER A 20 -14.65 -0.26 -5.63
N ARG A 21 -13.46 0.33 -5.78
CA ARG A 21 -12.34 0.13 -4.86
C ARG A 21 -11.60 1.45 -4.64
N ALA A 22 -11.30 1.76 -3.38
CA ALA A 22 -10.42 2.86 -3.04
C ALA A 22 -9.01 2.62 -3.62
N ALA A 23 -8.23 3.67 -3.84
CA ALA A 23 -6.83 3.52 -4.27
C ALA A 23 -6.04 2.71 -3.23
N HIS A 24 -5.34 1.66 -3.66
CA HIS A 24 -4.64 0.75 -2.75
C HIS A 24 -3.42 0.08 -3.40
N VAL A 25 -2.56 -0.47 -2.55
CA VAL A 25 -1.47 -1.37 -2.94
C VAL A 25 -1.73 -2.75 -2.36
N HIS A 26 -1.60 -3.80 -3.17
CA HIS A 26 -1.71 -5.17 -2.67
C HIS A 26 -0.44 -5.60 -1.93
N MET A 27 -0.62 -6.37 -0.85
CA MET A 27 0.46 -6.98 -0.10
C MET A 27 0.21 -8.48 0.09
N ARG A 28 1.28 -9.26 -0.05
CA ARG A 28 1.34 -10.64 0.46
C ARG A 28 2.66 -10.86 1.17
N VAL A 29 2.61 -11.63 2.26
CA VAL A 29 3.80 -12.05 3.01
C VAL A 29 3.96 -13.55 2.83
N HIS A 30 5.14 -13.94 2.36
CA HIS A 30 5.53 -15.33 2.19
C HIS A 30 6.66 -15.64 3.19
N THR A 31 6.53 -16.74 3.93
CA THR A 31 7.59 -17.27 4.80
C THR A 31 8.07 -18.62 4.28
N ASP A 32 9.21 -19.08 4.80
CA ASP A 32 9.76 -20.41 4.50
C ASP A 32 10.01 -20.67 3.00
N VAL A 33 10.31 -19.59 2.28
CA VAL A 33 10.66 -19.64 0.87
C VAL A 33 12.08 -20.16 0.67
N THR A 34 12.31 -20.86 -0.43
CA THR A 34 13.67 -21.20 -0.90
C THR A 34 14.08 -20.20 -1.97
N LEU A 35 15.13 -19.41 -1.70
CA LEU A 35 15.64 -18.44 -2.67
C LEU A 35 16.29 -19.12 -3.87
N THR A 36 16.11 -18.52 -5.05
CA THR A 36 16.88 -18.81 -6.27
C THR A 36 17.75 -17.60 -6.61
N ASP A 37 18.55 -17.68 -7.67
CA ASP A 37 19.45 -16.59 -8.07
C ASP A 37 18.71 -15.26 -8.33
N ASP A 38 17.45 -15.33 -8.77
CA ASP A 38 16.64 -14.19 -9.20
C ASP A 38 15.20 -14.17 -8.64
N SER A 39 14.81 -15.16 -7.83
CA SER A 39 13.43 -15.38 -7.39
C SER A 39 13.37 -16.23 -6.11
N TYR A 40 12.24 -16.88 -5.88
CA TYR A 40 12.03 -17.84 -4.81
C TYR A 40 11.04 -18.93 -5.23
N THR A 41 11.09 -20.06 -4.56
CA THR A 41 10.16 -21.19 -4.71
C THR A 41 9.64 -21.67 -3.35
N GLY A 42 8.52 -22.38 -3.36
CA GLY A 42 7.90 -22.87 -2.12
C GLY A 42 7.41 -21.75 -1.20
N GLY A 43 7.39 -22.05 0.10
CA GLY A 43 6.92 -21.16 1.16
C GLY A 43 5.42 -21.18 1.42
N GLU A 44 5.02 -20.49 2.48
CA GLU A 44 3.63 -20.34 2.90
C GLU A 44 3.19 -18.88 2.81
N ILE A 45 1.97 -18.62 2.35
CA ILE A 45 1.37 -17.30 2.39
C ILE A 45 0.73 -17.09 3.76
N VAL A 46 1.41 -16.37 4.63
CA VAL A 46 0.96 -16.12 6.01
C VAL A 46 0.11 -14.86 6.15
N HIS A 47 0.11 -13.98 5.13
CA HIS A 47 -0.72 -12.80 5.11
C HIS A 47 -1.05 -12.36 3.68
N THR A 48 -2.30 -11.93 3.46
CA THR A 48 -2.75 -11.22 2.26
C THR A 48 -3.54 -10.00 2.71
N GLY A 49 -3.15 -8.83 2.22
CA GLY A 49 -3.72 -7.56 2.65
C GLY A 49 -3.68 -6.49 1.58
N GLN A 50 -4.19 -5.33 1.95
CA GLN A 50 -4.18 -4.11 1.14
C GLN A 50 -3.64 -2.97 2.00
N LEU A 51 -2.91 -2.06 1.36
CA LEU A 51 -2.43 -0.83 1.97
C LEU A 51 -3.25 0.33 1.43
N PHE A 52 -3.72 1.18 2.33
CA PHE A 52 -4.55 2.34 2.05
C PHE A 52 -3.84 3.62 2.46
N PHE A 53 -4.37 4.74 1.96
CA PHE A 53 -3.79 6.06 2.11
C PHE A 53 -4.80 7.00 2.77
N ASP A 54 -4.29 8.03 3.42
CA ASP A 54 -5.11 9.11 3.93
C ASP A 54 -5.94 9.73 2.77
N PRO A 55 -7.27 9.89 2.94
CA PRO A 55 -8.16 10.28 1.85
C PRO A 55 -7.89 11.70 1.36
N ASP A 56 -7.48 12.63 2.23
CA ASP A 56 -7.23 14.02 1.86
C ASP A 56 -5.95 14.10 1.02
N ILE A 57 -4.88 13.42 1.46
CA ILE A 57 -3.63 13.34 0.69
C ILE A 57 -3.86 12.64 -0.66
N ASN A 58 -4.66 11.56 -0.67
CA ASN A 58 -4.99 10.88 -1.92
C ASN A 58 -5.71 11.81 -2.89
N ALA A 59 -6.69 12.60 -2.42
CA ALA A 59 -7.41 13.55 -3.26
C ALA A 59 -6.48 14.61 -3.87
N GLU A 60 -5.52 15.15 -3.10
CA GLU A 60 -4.51 16.08 -3.61
C GLU A 60 -3.65 15.46 -4.70
N ILE A 61 -3.21 14.21 -4.52
CA ILE A 61 -2.40 13.50 -5.52
C ILE A 61 -3.21 13.19 -6.78
N GLN A 62 -4.45 12.70 -6.65
CA GLN A 62 -5.31 12.40 -7.79
C GLN A 62 -5.67 13.66 -8.61
N ALA A 63 -5.58 14.86 -8.01
CA ALA A 63 -5.75 16.14 -8.70
C ALA A 63 -4.53 16.58 -9.52
N THR A 64 -3.39 15.87 -9.46
CA THR A 64 -2.17 16.18 -10.22
C THR A 64 -2.03 15.34 -11.49
N SER A 65 -1.23 15.81 -12.46
CA SER A 65 -0.85 14.98 -13.62
C SER A 65 0.11 13.85 -13.21
N PRO A 66 -0.03 12.61 -13.72
CA PRO A 66 -0.99 12.17 -14.74
C PRO A 66 -2.35 11.70 -14.18
N TYR A 67 -2.51 11.62 -12.86
CA TYR A 67 -3.71 11.06 -12.22
C TYR A 67 -5.00 11.81 -12.56
N ALA A 68 -4.95 13.14 -12.66
CA ALA A 68 -6.07 13.99 -13.06
C ALA A 68 -6.58 13.72 -14.49
N GLY A 69 -5.80 13.00 -15.31
CA GLY A 69 -6.22 12.53 -16.62
C GLY A 69 -7.21 11.35 -16.57
N ASN A 70 -7.34 10.67 -15.42
CA ASN A 70 -8.32 9.61 -15.23
C ASN A 70 -9.68 10.21 -14.86
N THR A 71 -10.67 10.05 -15.74
CA THR A 71 -12.04 10.55 -15.54
C THR A 71 -12.99 9.55 -14.88
N THR A 72 -12.46 8.39 -14.47
CA THR A 72 -13.21 7.40 -13.70
C THR A 72 -13.64 8.01 -12.36
N ARG A 73 -14.85 7.69 -11.88
CA ARG A 73 -15.26 8.10 -10.54
C ARG A 73 -14.45 7.33 -9.50
N GLU A 74 -13.73 8.06 -8.67
CA GLU A 74 -13.04 7.49 -7.52
C GLU A 74 -14.03 6.94 -6.49
N THR A 75 -13.68 5.80 -5.90
CA THR A 75 -14.44 5.21 -4.79
C THR A 75 -13.80 5.66 -3.47
N PRO A 76 -14.55 6.31 -2.57
CA PRO A 76 -14.05 6.70 -1.26
C PRO A 76 -13.49 5.51 -0.47
N LEU A 77 -12.57 5.79 0.46
CA LEU A 77 -11.95 4.76 1.31
C LEU A 77 -13.00 3.92 2.05
N GLU A 78 -13.95 4.58 2.69
CA GLU A 78 -15.08 3.99 3.43
C GLU A 78 -16.02 3.14 2.55
N ASP A 79 -16.09 3.44 1.25
CA ASP A 79 -16.95 2.72 0.29
C ASP A 79 -16.21 1.58 -0.45
N GLY A 80 -14.89 1.44 -0.23
CA GLY A 80 -14.02 0.51 -0.97
C GLY A 80 -14.12 -0.96 -0.53
N GLY A 81 -14.90 -1.26 0.51
CA GLY A 81 -15.29 -2.61 0.96
C GLY A 81 -14.20 -3.45 1.63
N SER A 82 -12.91 -3.09 1.51
CA SER A 82 -11.78 -3.80 2.15
C SER A 82 -11.19 -3.06 3.35
N TYR A 83 -11.55 -1.79 3.54
CA TYR A 83 -11.19 -0.99 4.69
C TYR A 83 -12.40 -0.93 5.64
N ASP A 84 -12.18 -1.24 6.92
CA ASP A 84 -13.22 -1.37 7.96
C ASP A 84 -13.04 -0.34 9.08
N ASP A 85 -12.43 0.82 8.77
CA ASP A 85 -12.18 1.94 9.69
C ASP A 85 -11.27 1.63 10.89
N GLY A 86 -10.58 0.48 10.92
CA GLY A 86 -9.60 0.13 11.96
C GLY A 86 -8.25 0.85 11.83
N GLY A 87 -8.10 1.82 10.93
CA GLY A 87 -6.86 2.57 10.76
C GLY A 87 -5.70 1.67 10.35
N ALA A 88 -4.62 1.67 11.14
CA ALA A 88 -3.41 0.89 10.83
C ALA A 88 -3.68 -0.63 10.78
N SER A 89 -4.57 -1.16 11.63
CA SER A 89 -4.89 -2.61 11.59
C SER A 89 -5.60 -3.02 10.30
N SER A 90 -6.18 -2.06 9.59
CA SER A 90 -6.90 -2.23 8.33
C SER A 90 -6.06 -1.85 7.12
N GLY A 91 -4.77 -1.52 7.33
CA GLY A 91 -3.82 -1.21 6.27
C GLY A 91 -3.61 0.29 5.99
N LEU A 92 -4.17 1.20 6.79
CA LEU A 92 -3.95 2.65 6.59
C LEU A 92 -2.50 3.03 6.90
N LEU A 93 -1.78 3.51 5.90
CA LEU A 93 -0.38 3.92 6.01
C LEU A 93 -0.24 5.22 6.79
N THR A 94 0.81 5.31 7.62
CA THR A 94 1.29 6.61 8.11
C THR A 94 2.16 7.25 7.02
N LEU A 95 1.82 8.47 6.61
CA LEU A 95 2.51 9.21 5.56
C LEU A 95 3.33 10.35 6.14
N THR A 96 4.57 10.49 5.70
CA THR A 96 5.45 11.63 6.02
C THR A 96 5.89 12.28 4.72
N ALA A 97 5.53 13.55 4.51
CA ALA A 97 5.93 14.31 3.34
C ALA A 97 7.46 14.40 3.23
N LEU A 98 7.98 14.27 2.01
CA LEU A 98 9.42 14.38 1.72
C LEU A 98 9.83 15.81 1.32
N GLY A 99 8.86 16.67 1.04
CA GLY A 99 9.04 18.07 0.67
C GLY A 99 7.79 18.90 0.98
N ASP A 100 7.65 20.02 0.30
CA ASP A 100 6.60 21.01 0.54
C ASP A 100 5.34 20.75 -0.29
N SER A 101 5.41 19.87 -1.30
CA SER A 101 4.30 19.55 -2.19
C SER A 101 4.09 18.04 -2.33
N VAL A 102 2.88 17.65 -2.75
CA VAL A 102 2.56 16.24 -3.04
C VAL A 102 3.44 15.63 -4.14
N ALA A 103 4.01 16.46 -5.02
CA ALA A 103 4.91 16.04 -6.08
C ALA A 103 6.30 15.60 -5.55
N ASP A 104 6.69 16.05 -4.36
CA ASP A 104 7.93 15.63 -3.70
C ASP A 104 7.83 14.22 -3.11
N GLY A 105 6.60 13.71 -2.98
CA GLY A 105 6.30 12.36 -2.54
C GLY A 105 6.29 12.18 -1.03
N TYR A 106 6.08 10.93 -0.62
CA TYR A 106 5.88 10.55 0.77
C TYR A 106 6.72 9.34 1.14
N LYS A 107 7.23 9.34 2.37
CA LYS A 107 7.59 8.11 3.06
C LYS A 107 6.33 7.52 3.69
N ALA A 108 5.94 6.34 3.24
CA ALA A 108 4.82 5.59 3.81
C ALA A 108 5.32 4.46 4.72
N THR A 109 4.71 4.31 5.89
CA THR A 109 5.08 3.26 6.86
C THR A 109 3.85 2.56 7.43
N LEU A 110 3.95 1.25 7.59
CA LEU A 110 3.01 0.42 8.32
C LEU A 110 3.76 -0.75 8.97
N THR A 111 3.42 -1.08 10.22
CA THR A 111 3.88 -2.32 10.87
C THR A 111 2.79 -3.37 10.71
N VAL A 112 3.14 -4.50 10.09
CA VAL A 112 2.22 -5.61 9.86
C VAL A 112 2.58 -6.75 10.81
N GLY A 113 1.68 -7.04 11.76
CA GLY A 113 1.76 -8.26 12.56
C GLY A 113 1.31 -9.45 11.71
N VAL A 114 2.15 -10.47 11.59
CA VAL A 114 1.82 -11.71 10.88
C VAL A 114 1.90 -12.88 11.84
N SER A 115 1.04 -13.89 11.64
CA SER A 115 1.08 -15.13 12.38
C SER A 115 1.83 -16.17 11.56
N THR A 116 2.95 -16.65 12.08
CA THR A 116 3.66 -17.82 11.57
C THR A 116 3.43 -18.96 12.54
N VAL A 117 2.98 -20.12 12.06
CA VAL A 117 2.73 -21.31 12.91
C VAL A 117 4.01 -21.94 13.44
#